data_AF-A0A379TVG0-F1
#
_entry.id   AF-A0A379TVG0-F1
#
_cell.length_a   1.000
_cell.length_b   1.000
_cell.length_c   1.000
_cell.angle_alpha   90.00
_cell.angle_beta   90.00
_cell.angle_gamma   90.00
#
_symmetry.space_group_name_H-M   'P 1'
#
loop_
_entity.id
_entity.type
_entity.pdbx_description
1 polymer ?
#
loop_
_entity_poly.entity_id
_entity_poly.type
_entity_poly.pdbx_seq_one_letter_code
_entity_poly.pdbx_strand_id
1 'polypeptide(L)' 'MRLDGPAMAYCIRRCCELKAEVVAADEREAGLRALLNLGHTFGHAIEAEMGYGIGYMAKPLPQVW' A
#
# COMPACT_ATOMS: atom_id res chain seq x y z
N MET A 1 16.61 13.60 8.85
CA MET A 1 16.23 12.37 9.58
C MET A 1 16.94 11.21 8.90
N ARG A 2 17.84 10.49 9.60
CA ARG A 2 18.55 9.34 9.04
C ARG A 2 17.75 8.08 9.35
N LEU A 3 17.64 7.17 8.38
CA LEU A 3 17.03 5.87 8.60
C LEU A 3 17.93 5.04 9.51
N ASP A 4 17.37 4.49 10.58
CA ASP A 4 18.04 3.56 11.48
C ASP A 4 17.89 2.12 10.96
N GLY A 5 19.01 1.42 10.78
CA GLY A 5 19.05 0.12 10.10
C GLY A 5 18.21 -0.95 10.80
N PRO A 6 18.42 -1.20 12.12
CA PRO A 6 17.61 -2.13 12.89
C PRO A 6 16.12 -1.76 12.94
N ALA A 7 15.79 -0.49 13.16
CA ALA A 7 14.39 -0.05 13.16
C ALA A 7 13.73 -0.26 11.79
N MET A 8 14.43 0.03 10.69
CA MET A 8 13.94 -0.20 9.34
C MET A 8 13.69 -1.68 9.05
N ALA A 9 14.65 -2.55 9.41
CA ALA A 9 14.51 -3.99 9.22
C ALA A 9 13.32 -4.56 10.01
N TYR A 10 13.10 -4.08 11.24
CA TYR A 10 11.92 -4.42 12.04
C TYR A 10 10.63 -3.99 11.35
N CYS A 11 10.54 -2.73 10.91
CA CYS A 11 9.34 -2.19 10.26
C CYS A 11 9.01 -2.96 8.98
N ILE A 12 9.99 -3.20 8.11
CA ILE A 12 9.78 -3.93 6.85
C ILE A 12 9.21 -5.32 7.14
N ARG A 13 9.86 -6.08 8.03
CA ARG A 13 9.40 -7.42 8.40
C ARG A 13 7.97 -7.38 8.94
N ARG A 14 7.68 -6.48 9.88
CA ARG A 14 6.35 -6.42 10.50
C ARG A 14 5.26 -6.01 9.51
N CYS A 15 5.55 -5.08 8.59
CA CYS A 15 4.63 -4.70 7.53
C CYS A 15 4.31 -5.88 6.59
N CYS A 16 5.33 -6.66 6.21
CA CYS A 16 5.12 -7.85 5.38
C CYS A 16 4.25 -8.90 6.08
N GLU A 17 4.50 -9.18 7.36
CA GLU A 17 3.70 -10.10 8.17
C GLU A 17 2.23 -9.65 8.25
N LEU A 18 1.98 -8.38 8.60
CA LEU A 18 0.64 -7.82 8.70
C LEU A 18 -0.12 -7.89 7.37
N LYS A 19 0.53 -7.54 6.25
CA LYS A 19 -0.09 -7.63 4.94
C LYS A 19 -0.44 -9.09 4.60
N ALA A 20 0.45 -10.03 4.90
CA ALA A 20 0.19 -11.45 4.66
C ALA A 20 -0.99 -11.96 5.50
N GLU A 21 -1.06 -11.60 6.79
CA GLU A 21 -2.18 -11.94 7.69
C GLU A 21 -3.52 -11.41 7.14
N VAL A 22 -3.57 -10.15 6.72
CA VAL A 22 -4.79 -9.52 6.18
C VAL A 22 -5.21 -10.12 4.84
N VAL A 23 -4.27 -10.34 3.91
CA VAL A 23 -4.56 -10.94 2.61
C VAL A 23 -4.98 -12.40 2.75
N ALA A 24 -4.37 -13.16 3.66
CA ALA A 24 -4.78 -14.54 3.92
C ALA A 24 -6.20 -14.63 4.49
N ALA A 25 -6.61 -13.65 5.30
CA ALA A 25 -7.96 -13.58 5.86
C ALA A 25 -9.01 -13.07 4.86
N ASP A 26 -8.63 -12.27 3.86
CA ASP A 26 -9.53 -11.68 2.87
C ASP A 26 -8.85 -11.48 1.51
N GLU A 27 -8.58 -12.58 0.81
CA GLU A 27 -7.80 -12.57 -0.44
C GLU A 27 -8.50 -11.75 -1.54
N ARG A 28 -9.84 -11.79 -1.59
CA ARG A 28 -10.66 -11.17 -2.65
C ARG A 28 -11.18 -9.79 -2.29
N GLU A 29 -10.72 -9.22 -1.18
CA GLU A 29 -11.10 -7.87 -0.75
C GLU A 29 -12.62 -7.69 -0.60
N ALA A 30 -13.25 -8.61 0.13
CA ALA A 30 -14.67 -8.52 0.45
C ALA A 30 -14.96 -7.62 1.67
N GLY A 31 -13.93 -7.23 2.44
CA GLY A 31 -14.08 -6.29 3.55
C GLY A 31 -12.76 -5.93 4.23
N LEU A 32 -12.15 -6.86 4.97
CA LEU A 32 -10.98 -6.58 5.82
C LEU A 32 -9.80 -6.00 5.03
N ARG A 33 -9.54 -6.52 3.83
CA ARG A 33 -8.40 -6.08 3.02
C ARG A 33 -8.54 -4.63 2.53
N ALA A 34 -9.74 -4.06 2.51
CA ALA A 34 -9.96 -2.64 2.19
C ALA A 34 -9.24 -1.68 3.15
N LEU A 35 -8.88 -2.12 4.37
CA LEU A 35 -8.05 -1.33 5.29
C LEU A 35 -6.65 -1.03 4.72
N LEU A 36 -6.11 -1.91 3.87
CA LEU A 36 -4.81 -1.67 3.21
C LEU A 36 -4.88 -0.55 2.17
N ASN A 37 -6.09 -0.17 1.74
CA ASN A 37 -6.36 0.94 0.83
C ASN A 37 -6.59 2.28 1.55
N LEU A 38 -6.29 2.38 2.86
CA LEU A 38 -6.41 3.63 3.60
C LEU A 38 -5.58 4.74 2.94
N GLY A 39 -6.26 5.82 2.53
CA GLY A 39 -5.63 6.97 1.88
C GLY A 39 -5.49 6.84 0.37
N HIS A 40 -5.70 5.66 -0.23
CA HIS A 40 -5.54 5.47 -1.67
C HIS A 40 -6.63 6.18 -2.50
N THR A 41 -7.85 6.34 -1.99
CA THR A 41 -8.91 7.10 -2.71
C THR A 41 -8.50 8.55 -2.97
N PHE A 42 -8.03 9.25 -1.93
CA PHE A 42 -7.55 10.63 -2.07
C PHE A 42 -6.19 10.69 -2.76
N GLY A 43 -5.30 9.73 -2.48
CA GLY A 43 -3.98 9.63 -3.12
C GLY A 43 -4.11 9.53 -4.64
N HIS A 44 -4.92 8.58 -5.14
CA HIS A 44 -5.17 8.43 -6.57
C HIS A 44 -5.82 9.67 -7.19
N ALA A 45 -6.74 10.34 -6.49
CA ALA A 45 -7.35 11.57 -6.99
C ALA A 45 -6.31 12.70 -7.17
N ILE A 46 -5.39 12.85 -6.21
CA ILE A 46 -4.31 13.84 -6.30
C ILE A 46 -3.32 13.45 -7.41
N GLU A 47 -2.94 12.18 -7.53
CA GLU A 47 -2.05 11.69 -8.58
C GLU A 47 -2.63 11.92 -9.99
N ALA A 48 -3.94 11.73 -10.16
CA ALA A 48 -4.63 11.97 -11.43
C ALA A 48 -4.61 13.46 -11.83
N GLU A 49 -4.80 14.37 -10.86
CA GLU A 49 -4.83 15.82 -11.09
C GLU A 49 -3.43 16.44 -11.29
N MET A 50 -2.39 15.89 -10.65
CA MET A 50 -1.01 16.40 -10.80
C MET A 50 -0.32 15.95 -12.11
N GLY A 51 -0.97 15.08 -12.89
CA GLY A 51 -0.37 14.41 -14.03
C GLY A 51 0.63 13.32 -13.60
N TYR A 52 0.80 12.28 -14.42
CA TYR A 52 1.71 11.13 -14.19
C TYR A 52 3.22 11.49 -14.18
N GLY A 53 3.60 12.63 -13.61
CA GLY A 53 4.99 12.96 -13.33
C GLY A 53 5.38 12.37 -11.98
N ILE A 54 6.44 11.55 -11.97
CA ILE A 54 7.28 11.19 -10.81
C ILE A 54 6.68 10.32 -9.68
N GLY A 55 5.93 9.27 -10.00
CA GLY A 55 5.67 8.16 -9.08
C GLY A 55 5.65 6.82 -9.82
N TYR A 56 6.46 5.85 -9.40
CA TYR A 56 6.50 4.51 -9.99
C TYR A 56 5.20 3.71 -9.70
N MET A 57 4.04 4.14 -10.19
CA MET A 57 2.84 3.31 -10.32
C MET A 57 1.98 3.77 -11.51
N ALA A 58 2.60 3.94 -12.68
CA ALA A 58 1.83 3.87 -13.92
C ALA A 58 1.41 2.42 -14.16
N LYS A 59 0.32 1.95 -13.55
CA LYS A 59 -0.38 0.78 -14.07
C LYS A 59 -1.89 0.91 -13.96
N PRO A 60 -2.64 0.61 -15.02
CA PRO A 60 -4.01 0.14 -14.88
C PRO A 60 -3.91 -1.30 -14.33
N LEU A 61 -3.64 -1.45 -13.03
CA LEU A 61 -3.80 -2.73 -12.35
C LEU A 61 -5.16 -2.73 -11.66
N PRO A 62 -5.83 -3.90 -11.59
CA PRO A 62 -7.07 -4.02 -10.84
C PRO A 62 -6.81 -3.54 -9.41
N GLN A 63 -7.80 -2.88 -8.82
CA GLN A 63 -7.79 -2.15 -7.54
C GLN A 63 -7.43 -3.01 -6.29
N VAL A 64 -6.81 -4.17 -6.49
CA VAL A 64 -6.49 -5.20 -5.50
C VAL A 64 -4.98 -5.27 -5.27
N TRP A 65 -4.45 -4.30 -4.53
CA TRP A 65 -3.20 -4.50 -3.78
C TRP A 65 -3.42 -4.30 -2.30
#